data_AF-A0A957S8S8-F1
#
_entry.id   AF-A0A957S8S8-F1
#
_cell.length_a   1.000
_cell.length_b   1.000
_cell.length_c   1.000
_cell.angle_alpha   90.00
_cell.angle_beta   90.00
_cell.angle_gamma   90.00
#
_symmetry.space_group_name_H-M   'P 1'
#
loop_
_entity.id
_entity.type
_entity.pdbx_description
1 polymer ?
#
loop_
_entity_poly.entity_id
_entity_poly.type
_entity_poly.pdbx_seq_one_letter_code
_entity_poly.pdbx_strand_id
1 'polypeptide(L)' 'MYEQHFHWPPFGSIELICGSMFSGKTEELLRRIRRAEIARRKLQIFKPQIDNRYGLERVASHNGIAREDVV' A
#
# COMPACT_ATOMS: atom_id res chain seq x y z
N MET A 1 -13.42 11.80 22.16
CA MET A 1 -12.02 11.35 22.13
C MET A 1 -12.02 9.85 21.93
N TYR A 2 -11.66 9.37 20.74
CA TYR A 2 -11.43 7.94 20.49
C TYR A 2 -9.97 7.80 20.07
N GLU A 3 -9.10 7.57 21.05
CA GLU A 3 -7.73 7.17 20.75
C GLU A 3 -7.77 5.73 20.24
N GLN A 4 -7.57 5.57 18.93
CA GLN A 4 -7.37 4.27 18.31
C GLN A 4 -5.99 3.74 18.73
N HIS A 5 -5.94 3.08 19.88
CA HIS A 5 -4.82 2.20 20.20
C HIS A 5 -4.88 0.99 19.26
N PHE A 6 -4.10 1.05 18.18
CA PHE A 6 -3.88 -0.05 17.25
C PHE A 6 -3.08 -1.15 17.97
N HIS A 7 -3.75 -1.99 18.76
CA HIS A 7 -3.16 -3.23 19.27
C HIS A 7 -3.11 -4.23 18.12
N TRP A 8 -1.92 -4.48 17.59
CA TRP A 8 -1.73 -5.55 16.60
C TRP A 8 -2.00 -6.88 17.30
N PRO A 9 -2.98 -7.69 16.86
CA PRO A 9 -3.23 -9.00 17.45
C PRO A 9 -1.95 -9.85 17.34
N PRO A 10 -1.69 -10.80 18.25
CA PRO A 10 -0.48 -11.63 18.22
C PRO A 10 -0.37 -12.55 16.97
N PHE A 11 -1.27 -12.43 16.00
CA PHE A 11 -1.36 -13.21 14.77
C PHE A 11 -1.19 -12.31 13.52
N GLY A 12 -1.20 -12.93 12.33
CA GLY A 12 -1.29 -12.18 11.07
C GLY A 12 -2.57 -11.35 11.00
N SER A 13 -2.54 -10.21 10.30
CA SER A 13 -3.71 -9.35 10.12
C SER A 13 -3.86 -8.93 8.66
N ILE A 14 -5.07 -8.49 8.31
CA ILE A 14 -5.42 -7.96 6.99
C ILE A 14 -5.92 -6.53 7.19
N GLU A 15 -5.38 -5.59 6.42
CA GLU A 15 -5.78 -4.20 6.45
C GLU A 15 -6.35 -3.79 5.08
N LEU A 16 -7.55 -3.19 5.08
CA LEU A 16 -8.20 -2.70 3.86
C LEU A 16 -8.07 -1.19 3.74
N ILE A 17 -7.55 -0.72 2.61
CA ILE A 17 -7.56 0.69 2.21
C ILE A 17 -8.55 0.84 1.06
N CYS A 18 -9.72 1.42 1.33
CA CYS A 18 -10.80 1.60 0.35
C CYS A 18 -11.25 3.07 0.24
N GLY A 19 -11.95 3.40 -0.84
CA GLY A 19 -12.40 4.76 -1.15
C GLY A 19 -12.53 5.01 -2.66
N SER A 20 -13.14 6.14 -3.03
CA SER A 20 -13.28 6.57 -4.44
C SER A 20 -11.92 6.73 -5.13
N MET A 21 -11.89 6.73 -6.47
CA MET A 21 -10.67 7.11 -7.19
C MET A 21 -10.18 8.49 -6.70
N PHE A 22 -8.87 8.72 -6.69
CA PHE A 22 -8.23 9.95 -6.19
C PHE A 22 -8.30 10.18 -4.66
N SER A 23 -8.94 9.29 -3.88
CA SER A 23 -8.96 9.38 -2.41
C SER A 23 -7.65 8.99 -1.70
N GLY A 24 -6.52 8.97 -2.40
CA GLY A 24 -5.20 8.68 -1.80
C GLY A 24 -4.91 7.21 -1.46
N LYS A 25 -5.70 6.23 -1.93
CA LYS A 25 -5.50 4.80 -1.59
C LYS A 25 -4.08 4.31 -1.89
N THR A 26 -3.59 4.56 -3.11
CA THR A 26 -2.25 4.14 -3.52
C THR A 26 -1.16 4.88 -2.75
N GLU A 27 -1.39 6.15 -2.40
CA GLU A 27 -0.46 6.93 -1.60
C GLU A 27 -0.30 6.35 -0.18
N GLU A 28 -1.42 6.01 0.47
CA GLU A 28 -1.39 5.37 1.78
C GLU A 28 -0.74 3.98 1.74
N LEU A 29 -1.01 3.18 0.69
CA LEU A 29 -0.34 1.90 0.48
C LEU A 29 1.18 2.08 0.36
N LEU A 30 1.64 3.00 -0.49
CA LEU A 30 3.06 3.30 -0.70
C LEU A 30 3.72 3.81 0.58
N ARG A 31 3.02 4.63 1.37
CA ARG A 31 3.50 5.11 2.68
C ARG A 31 3.72 3.96 3.67
N ARG A 32 2.81 2.98 3.71
CA ARG A 32 2.93 1.79 4.59
C ARG A 32 4.05 0.87 4.15
N ILE A 33 4.21 0.65 2.85
CA ILE A 33 5.34 -0.11 2.29
C ILE A 33 6.66 0.53 2.73
N ARG A 34 6.82 1.85 2.55
CA ARG A 34 8.03 2.57 2.97
C ARG A 34 8.32 2.41 4.46
N ARG A 35 7.29 2.46 5.33
CA ARG A 35 7.47 2.22 6.77
C ARG A 35 7.93 0.80 7.08
N ALA A 36 7.39 -0.19 6.38
CA ALA A 36 7.76 -1.58 6.57
C ALA A 36 9.18 -1.88 6.09
N GLU A 37 9.66 -1.20 5.05
CA GLU A 37 11.06 -1.28 4.59
C GLU A 37 12.04 -0.66 5.58
N ILE A 38 11.70 0.50 6.14
CA ILE A 38 12.49 1.14 7.21
C ILE A 38 12.62 0.17 8.40
N ALA A 39 11.55 -0.57 8.69
CA ALA A 39 11.54 -1.63 9.71
C ALA A 39 12.16 -2.96 9.24
N ARG A 40 12.75 -3.02 8.04
CA ARG A 40 13.39 -4.20 7.43
C ARG A 40 12.49 -5.44 7.36
N ARG A 41 11.18 -5.24 7.17
CA ARG A 41 10.24 -6.34 6.99
C ARG A 41 10.38 -6.93 5.59
N LYS A 42 10.21 -8.23 5.46
CA LYS A 42 10.05 -8.88 4.15
C LYS A 42 8.72 -8.46 3.55
N LEU A 43 8.72 -8.02 2.30
CA LEU A 43 7.56 -7.49 1.60
C LEU A 43 7.43 -8.15 0.23
N GLN A 44 6.18 -8.31 -0.21
CA GLN A 44 5.84 -8.65 -1.57
C GLN A 44 4.62 -7.82 -1.98
N ILE A 45 4.69 -7.21 -3.16
CA ILE A 45 3.65 -6.31 -3.68
C ILE A 45 3.05 -6.99 -4.90
N PHE A 46 1.73 -7.00 -4.96
CA PHE A 46 0.98 -7.59 -6.07
C PHE A 46 0.07 -6.56 -6.71
N LYS A 47 -0.11 -6.67 -8.03
CA LYS A 47 -1.15 -5.93 -8.75
C LYS A 47 -1.88 -6.83 -9.74
N PRO A 48 -3.17 -6.58 -10.00
CA PRO A 48 -3.86 -7.33 -11.04
C PRO A 48 -3.35 -6.90 -12.42
N GLN A 49 -3.15 -7.85 -13.34
CA GLN A 49 -2.66 -7.59 -14.70
C GLN A 49 -3.54 -6.62 -15.51
N ILE A 50 -4.84 -6.57 -15.20
CA ILE A 50 -5.79 -5.64 -15.84
C ILE A 50 -5.53 -4.17 -15.47
N ASP A 51 -4.81 -3.89 -14.37
CA ASP A 51 -4.45 -2.53 -13.97
C ASP A 51 -3.17 -2.06 -14.66
N ASN A 52 -3.33 -1.53 -15.88
CA ASN A 52 -2.26 -1.07 -16.75
C ASN A 52 -2.13 0.47 -16.84
N ARG A 53 -2.90 1.22 -16.05
CA ARG A 53 -3.02 2.69 -16.14
C ARG A 53 -1.69 3.43 -15.97
N TYR A 54 -0.74 2.83 -15.27
CA TYR A 54 0.58 3.38 -14.97
C TYR A 54 1.74 2.44 -15.35
N GLY A 55 1.51 1.53 -16.31
CA GLY A 55 2.44 0.46 -16.70
C GLY A 55 2.09 -0.89 -16.06
N LEU A 56 2.68 -2.00 -16.53
CA LEU A 56 2.37 -3.35 -16.08
C LEU A 56 3.06 -3.74 -14.77
N GLU A 57 4.26 -3.26 -14.50
CA GLU A 57 5.06 -3.66 -13.31
C GLU A 57 5.12 -2.57 -12.23
N ARG A 58 4.29 -1.53 -12.35
CA ARG A 58 4.32 -0.37 -11.46
C ARG A 58 3.00 -0.15 -10.72
N VAL A 59 3.10 0.22 -9.45
CA VAL A 59 2.01 0.81 -8.65
C VAL A 59 2.35 2.28 -8.42
N ALA A 60 1.47 3.19 -8.84
CA ALA A 60 1.69 4.63 -8.77
C ALA A 60 0.48 5.39 -8.22
N SER A 61 0.75 6.45 -7.47
CA SER A 61 -0.24 7.44 -7.05
C SER A 61 -0.23 8.66 -8.00
N HIS A 62 -1.33 9.40 -8.01
CA HIS A 62 -1.48 10.61 -8.83
C HIS A 62 -0.50 11.73 -8.47
N ASN A 63 0.04 11.72 -7.26
CA ASN A 63 1.04 12.70 -6.80
C ASN A 63 2.48 12.35 -7.23
N GLY A 64 2.66 11.38 -8.14
CA GLY A 64 3.95 11.06 -8.75
C GLY A 64 4.81 10.05 -7.98
N ILE A 65 4.35 9.52 -6.84
CA ILE A 65 5.05 8.45 -6.12
C ILE A 65 4.74 7.13 -6.81
N ALA A 66 5.78 6.34 -7.11
CA ALA A 66 5.64 5.06 -7.77
C ALA A 66 6.61 4.02 -7.21
N ARG A 67 6.25 2.74 -7.39
CA ARG A 67 7.08 1.57 -7.08
C ARG A 67 7.07 0.58 -8.23
N GLU A 68 8.23 0.03 -8.54
CA GLU A 68 8.50 -0.81 -9.72
C GLU A 68 8.63 -2.31 -9.38
N ASP A 69 8.78 -2.66 -8.10
CA ASP A 69 8.99 -4.06 -7.67
C ASP A 69 7.66 -4.78 -7.41
N VAL A 70 6.78 -4.78 -8.41
CA VAL A 70 5.43 -5.36 -8.30
C VAL A 70 5.30 -6.60 -9.16
N VAL A 71 4.79 -7.68 -8.55
CA VAL A 71 4.54 -8.97 -9.19
C VAL A 71 3.09 -9.10 -9.63
#